data_AF-A0A2N3N7R8-F1
#
_entry.id   AF-A0A2N3N7R8-F1
#
_cell.length_a   1.000
_cell.length_b   1.000
_cell.length_c   1.000
_cell.angle_alpha   90.00
_cell.angle_beta   90.00
_cell.angle_gamma   90.00
#
_symmetry.space_group_name_H-M   'P 1'
#
loop_
_entity.id
_entity.type
_entity.pdbx_description
1 polymer ?
#
loop_
_entity_poly.entity_id
_entity_poly.type
_entity_poly.pdbx_seq_one_letter_code
_entity_poly.pdbx_strand_id
1 'polypeptide(L)'
;MMLPHDKFRRIIDPSNQVMILLATHWIAVKQIMAFITEVEEMARATRPTRSESDPIDPGLVRWLKYLNRQVDFEHRLYNTWPMWVEEQLERDITFFG
;
A
#
# COMPACT_ATOMS: atom_id res chain seq x y z
N MET A 1 -11.17 20.44 -2.44
CA MET A 1 -10.53 21.01 -3.65
C MET A 1 -10.26 19.85 -4.59
N MET A 2 -10.92 19.77 -5.76
CA MET A 2 -10.70 18.65 -6.70
C MET A 2 -9.48 18.94 -7.56
N LEU A 3 -8.63 17.93 -7.76
CA LEU A 3 -7.45 18.05 -8.61
C LEU A 3 -7.91 18.31 -10.07
N PRO A 4 -7.30 19.25 -10.80
CA PRO A 4 -7.58 19.43 -12.23
C PRO A 4 -7.39 18.11 -13.01
N HIS A 5 -8.31 17.83 -13.94
CA HIS A 5 -8.38 16.55 -14.66
C HIS A 5 -7.05 16.15 -15.33
N ASP A 6 -6.36 17.11 -15.94
CA ASP A 6 -5.08 16.87 -16.62
C ASP A 6 -3.98 16.41 -15.66
N LYS A 7 -3.99 16.95 -14.43
CA LYS A 7 -3.04 16.53 -13.39
C LYS A 7 -3.39 15.14 -12.87
N PHE A 8 -4.68 14.87 -12.71
CA PHE A 8 -5.14 13.55 -12.27
C PHE A 8 -4.79 12.47 -13.29
N ARG A 9 -5.00 12.75 -14.59
CA ARG A 9 -4.67 11.84 -15.69
C ARG A 9 -3.21 11.39 -15.66
N ARG A 10 -2.28 12.29 -15.33
CA ARG A 10 -0.84 11.96 -15.22
C ARG A 10 -0.51 11.03 -14.06
N ILE A 11 -1.32 11.07 -12.99
CA ILE A 11 -1.13 10.25 -11.79
C ILE A 11 -1.64 8.83 -12.04
N ILE A 12 -2.73 8.69 -12.80
CA ILE A 12 -3.34 7.38 -13.12
C ILE A 12 -2.79 6.75 -14.40
N ASP A 13 -1.80 7.37 -15.05
CA ASP A 13 -1.23 6.89 -16.31
C ASP A 13 -0.32 5.68 -16.05
N PRO A 14 -0.67 4.47 -16.54
CA PRO A 14 0.15 3.27 -16.34
C PRO A 14 1.44 3.28 -17.18
N SER A 15 1.58 4.20 -18.14
CA SER A 15 2.87 4.39 -18.83
C SER A 15 3.88 5.15 -17.96
N ASN A 16 3.42 5.82 -16.90
CA ASN A 16 4.27 6.57 -16.00
C ASN A 16 4.81 5.67 -14.87
N GLN A 17 5.97 5.08 -15.11
CA GLN A 17 6.62 4.16 -14.17
C GLN A 17 6.87 4.77 -12.79
N VAL A 18 7.17 6.07 -12.72
CA VAL A 18 7.34 6.76 -11.42
C VAL A 18 6.05 6.75 -10.61
N MET A 19 4.90 6.93 -11.25
CA MET A 19 3.60 6.88 -10.55
C MET A 19 3.23 5.47 -10.13
N ILE A 20 3.54 4.46 -10.93
CA ILE A 20 3.38 3.06 -10.54
C ILE A 20 4.24 2.74 -9.32
N LEU A 21 5.52 3.12 -9.33
CA LEU A 21 6.42 2.94 -8.19
C LEU A 21 5.89 3.65 -6.93
N LEU A 22 5.44 4.91 -7.06
CA LEU A 22 4.86 5.63 -5.92
C LEU A 22 3.61 4.92 -5.38
N ALA A 23 2.77 4.38 -6.26
CA ALA A 23 1.58 3.64 -5.86
C ALA A 23 1.92 2.32 -5.14
N THR A 24 2.89 1.53 -5.64
CA THR A 24 3.32 0.28 -4.99
C THR A 24 3.90 0.53 -3.62
N HIS A 25 4.76 1.56 -3.49
CA HIS A 25 5.34 1.95 -2.21
C HIS A 25 4.29 2.47 -1.22
N TRP A 26 3.34 3.27 -1.70
CA TRP A 26 2.27 3.79 -0.86
C TRP A 26 1.41 2.66 -0.27
N ILE A 27 1.04 1.67 -1.09
CA ILE A 27 0.26 0.52 -0.62
C ILE A 27 1.09 -0.30 0.37
N ALA A 28 2.36 -0.58 0.06
CA ALA A 28 3.24 -1.32 0.95
C ALA A 28 3.42 -0.64 2.32
N VAL A 29 3.57 0.69 2.35
CA VAL A 29 3.61 1.48 3.59
C VAL A 29 2.30 1.35 4.36
N LYS A 30 1.15 1.45 3.68
CA LYS A 30 -0.16 1.29 4.34
C LYS A 30 -0.31 -0.06 5.04
N GLN A 31 0.14 -1.14 4.40
CA GLN A 31 0.04 -2.48 4.97
C GLN A 31 0.87 -2.62 6.26
N ILE A 32 2.06 -2.01 6.32
CA ILE A 32 2.89 -2.03 7.53
C ILE A 32 2.34 -1.09 8.60
N MET A 33 1.81 0.06 8.20
CA MET A 33 1.20 1.02 9.12
C MET A 33 -0.08 0.47 9.76
N ALA A 34 -0.77 -0.48 9.12
CA ALA A 34 -1.94 -1.15 9.70
C ALA A 34 -1.58 -1.78 11.06
N PHE A 35 -0.51 -2.58 11.12
CA PHE A 35 0.01 -3.12 12.38
C PHE A 35 0.32 -2.05 13.41
N ILE A 36 1.09 -1.03 13.02
CA ILE A 36 1.58 0.00 13.94
C ILE A 36 0.38 0.75 14.52
N THR A 37 -0.61 1.06 13.67
CA THR A 37 -1.83 1.74 14.10
C THR A 37 -2.65 0.85 15.03
N GLU A 38 -2.78 -0.45 14.76
CA GLU A 38 -3.49 -1.39 15.64
C GLU A 38 -2.81 -1.51 17.01
N VAL A 39 -1.49 -1.65 17.05
CA VAL A 39 -0.72 -1.70 18.31
C VAL A 39 -0.81 -0.37 19.06
N GLU A 40 -0.71 0.76 18.36
CA GLU A 40 -0.92 2.08 18.96
C GLU A 40 -2.35 2.24 19.47
N GLU A 41 -3.35 1.70 18.76
CA GLU A 41 -4.76 1.72 19.15
C GLU A 41 -4.99 0.84 20.37
N MET A 42 -4.43 -0.37 20.44
CA MET A 42 -4.47 -1.23 21.63
C MET A 42 -3.86 -0.53 22.84
N ALA A 43 -2.71 0.14 22.67
CA ALA A 43 -2.10 0.94 23.73
C ALA A 43 -2.98 2.13 24.13
N ARG A 44 -3.67 2.76 23.17
CA ARG A 44 -4.63 3.85 23.38
C ARG A 44 -5.97 3.37 23.94
N ALA A 45 -6.39 2.13 23.72
CA ALA A 45 -7.65 1.55 24.19
C ALA A 45 -7.68 1.39 25.73
N THR A 46 -6.53 1.49 26.39
CA THR A 46 -6.41 1.80 27.83
C THR A 46 -6.99 3.19 28.20
N ARG A 47 -7.39 3.99 27.20
CA ARG A 47 -8.06 5.30 27.28
C ARG A 47 -9.32 5.27 26.38
N PRO A 48 -10.47 5.77 26.84
CA PRO A 48 -11.73 5.56 26.12
C PRO A 48 -11.87 6.60 25.00
N THR A 49 -11.66 6.23 23.72
CA THR A 49 -12.40 6.80 22.57
C THR A 49 -12.07 6.14 21.22
N ARG A 50 -13.17 5.72 20.57
CA ARG A 50 -13.50 5.53 19.14
C ARG A 50 -12.52 4.76 18.24
N SER A 51 -12.95 3.52 17.98
CA SER A 51 -12.43 2.49 17.09
C SER A 51 -12.78 2.72 15.62
N GLU A 52 -11.78 2.73 14.75
CA GLU A 52 -11.87 2.46 13.30
C GLU A 52 -10.50 1.88 12.87
N SER A 53 -10.16 0.68 13.36
CA SER A 53 -9.10 -0.13 12.75
C SER A 53 -9.64 -0.73 11.45
N ASP A 54 -9.20 -0.21 10.31
CA ASP A 54 -9.51 -0.84 9.02
C ASP A 54 -8.69 -2.13 8.91
N PRO A 55 -9.31 -3.33 8.91
CA PRO A 55 -8.58 -4.57 8.70
C PRO A 55 -7.86 -4.54 7.35
N ILE A 56 -6.77 -5.31 7.23
CA ILE A 56 -6.05 -5.49 5.97
C ILE A 56 -7.03 -5.83 4.84
N ASP A 57 -7.22 -4.90 3.89
CA ASP A 57 -8.14 -5.07 2.77
C ASP A 57 -7.52 -6.02 1.72
N PRO A 58 -8.10 -7.22 1.49
CA PRO A 58 -7.62 -8.15 0.46
C PRO A 58 -7.61 -7.53 -0.95
N GLY A 59 -8.43 -6.50 -1.18
CA GLY A 59 -8.42 -5.71 -2.41
C GLY A 59 -7.11 -4.96 -2.62
N LEU A 60 -6.53 -4.39 -1.56
CA LEU A 60 -5.25 -3.68 -1.64
C LEU A 60 -4.08 -4.62 -1.93
N VAL A 61 -4.10 -5.85 -1.39
CA VAL A 61 -3.07 -6.86 -1.68
C VAL A 61 -3.11 -7.27 -3.16
N ARG A 62 -4.31 -7.54 -3.69
CA ARG A 62 -4.48 -7.84 -5.13
C ARG A 62 -4.05 -6.68 -6.01
N TRP A 63 -4.31 -5.45 -5.58
CA TRP A 63 -3.91 -4.25 -6.29
C TRP A 63 -2.39 -4.06 -6.30
N LEU A 64 -1.72 -4.28 -5.16
CA LEU A 64 -0.25 -4.26 -5.07
C LEU A 64 0.38 -5.28 -6.04
N LYS A 65 -0.12 -6.51 -6.05
CA LYS A 65 0.30 -7.57 -6.99
C LYS A 65 0.13 -7.18 -8.46
N TYR A 66 -0.98 -6.53 -8.78
CA TYR A 66 -1.20 -6.02 -10.13
C TYR A 66 -0.18 -4.94 -10.52
N LEU A 67 0.04 -3.95 -9.65
CA LEU A 67 0.96 -2.85 -9.91
C LEU A 67 2.42 -3.30 -9.98
N ASN A 68 2.85 -4.21 -9.11
CA ASN A 68 4.20 -4.78 -9.14
C ASN A 68 4.53 -5.44 -10.48
N ARG A 69 3.53 -6.04 -11.15
CA ARG A 69 3.69 -6.64 -12.49
C ARG A 69 3.83 -5.61 -13.62
N GLN A 70 3.43 -4.36 -13.39
CA GLN A 70 3.53 -3.30 -14.39
C GLN A 70 4.84 -2.50 -14.34
N VAL A 71 5.65 -2.73 -13.29
CA VAL A 71 6.96 -2.12 -13.20
C VAL A 71 7.88 -2.76 -14.25
N ASP A 72 8.46 -1.93 -15.10
CA ASP A 72 9.38 -2.36 -16.14
C ASP A 72 10.72 -2.86 -15.56
N PHE A 73 11.60 -3.32 -16.46
CA PHE A 73 12.88 -3.89 -16.05
C PHE A 73 13.82 -2.85 -15.41
N GLU A 74 13.84 -1.62 -15.91
CA GLU A 74 14.76 -0.56 -15.44
C GLU A 74 14.37 -0.08 -14.04
N HIS A 75 13.07 -0.05 -13.75
CA HIS A 75 12.52 0.44 -12.50
C HIS A 75 12.36 -0.65 -11.43
N ARG A 76 12.51 -1.93 -11.81
CA ARG A 76 12.34 -3.07 -10.90
C ARG A 76 13.23 -3.00 -9.66
N LEU A 77 14.46 -2.48 -9.78
CA LEU A 77 15.37 -2.33 -8.63
C LEU A 77 14.73 -1.48 -7.52
N TYR A 78 14.04 -0.41 -7.90
CA TYR A 78 13.34 0.47 -6.96
C TYR A 78 12.08 -0.18 -6.38
N ASN A 79 11.53 -1.21 -7.04
CA ASN A 79 10.32 -1.90 -6.60
C ASN A 79 10.59 -3.17 -5.78
N THR A 80 11.84 -3.44 -5.42
CA THR A 80 12.23 -4.65 -4.68
C THR A 80 11.54 -4.77 -3.32
N TRP A 81 11.40 -3.67 -2.59
CA TRP A 81 10.74 -3.67 -1.29
C TRP A 81 9.21 -3.88 -1.38
N PRO A 82 8.45 -3.18 -2.24
CA PRO A 82 7.03 -3.48 -2.44
C PRO A 82 6.76 -4.91 -2.96
N MET A 83 7.67 -5.48 -3.76
CA MET A 83 7.60 -6.90 -4.15
C MET A 83 7.79 -7.84 -2.96
N TRP A 84 8.73 -7.54 -2.06
CA TRP A 84 8.89 -8.32 -0.83
C TRP A 84 7.65 -8.24 0.08
N VAL A 85 7.03 -7.05 0.19
CA VAL A 85 5.77 -6.87 0.96
C VAL A 85 4.64 -7.70 0.35
N GLU A 86 4.50 -7.71 -0.97
CA GLU A 86 3.56 -8.60 -1.69
C GLU A 86 3.83 -10.07 -1.34
N GLU A 87 5.09 -10.51 -1.40
CA GLU A 87 5.45 -11.91 -1.10
C GLU A 87 5.12 -12.32 0.34
N GLN A 88 5.28 -11.41 1.33
CA GLN A 88 4.89 -11.71 2.70
C GLN A 88 3.37 -11.85 2.82
N LEU A 89 2.62 -10.90 2.24
CA LEU A 89 1.15 -10.89 2.28
C LEU A 89 0.51 -12.05 1.50
N GLU A 90 1.18 -12.55 0.45
CA GLU A 90 0.73 -13.74 -0.28
C GLU A 90 0.93 -15.04 0.53
N ARG A 91 1.95 -15.09 1.39
CA ARG A 91 2.19 -16.23 2.30
C ARG A 91 1.25 -16.19 3.49
N ASP A 92 1.08 -15.01 4.07
CA ASP A 92 0.25 -14.78 5.24
C ASP A 92 -0.35 -13.37 5.16
N ILE A 93 -1.66 -13.29 4.99
CA ILE A 93 -2.37 -12.01 4.89
C ILE A 93 -2.32 -11.22 6.21
N THR A 94 -2.06 -11.89 7.34
CA THR A 94 -1.93 -11.29 8.68
C THR A 94 -0.47 -11.00 9.07
N PHE A 95 0.48 -11.13 8.14
CA PHE A 95 1.91 -10.95 8.42
C PHE A 95 2.24 -9.57 9.03
N PHE A 96 1.50 -8.54 8.64
CA PHE A 96 1.62 -7.17 9.16
C PHE A 96 0.40 -6.80 10.03
N GLY A 97 -0.16 -7.73 10.81
CA GLY A 97 -1.33 -7.50 11.67
C GLY A 97 -2.58 -8.21 11.17
#